data_AF-A0A084ZQC2-F1
#
_entry.id   AF-A0A084ZQC2-F1
#
_cell.length_a   1.000
_cell.length_b   1.000
_cell.length_c   1.000
_cell.angle_alpha   90.00
_cell.angle_beta   90.00
_cell.angle_gamma   90.00
#
_symmetry.space_group_name_H-M   'P 1'
#
loop_
_entity.id
_entity.type
_entity.pdbx_description
1 polymer ?
#
loop_
_entity_poly.entity_id
_entity_poly.type
_entity_poly.pdbx_seq_one_letter_code
_entity_poly.pdbx_strand_id
1 'polypeptide(L)'
;MTPVRFNPVSSATIQPAENGEFVRFADWQDTNEQLTAALTTIENARFFSRCPEGIDLKEHVGNLRLAADEQVSNGICTVLYRGAIPDGIDTSTLFGAIVRVIKERLSQIEKGFSQEGDDDYLDHELSAAAAAYLLCAAGHQQLAATVWPFSAEDFKPSPNAHRNLVRGAALAVAEMESMDRGVIEIVLSGDKDNVQ
;
A
#
# COMPACT_ATOMS: atom_id res chain seq x y z
N MET A 1 0.86 11.79 -59.93
CA MET A 1 0.67 11.45 -58.51
C MET A 1 -0.74 10.92 -58.36
N THR A 2 -0.87 9.62 -58.11
CA THR A 2 -2.15 8.94 -57.91
C THR A 2 -2.08 8.29 -56.53
N PRO A 3 -3.03 8.53 -55.61
CA PRO A 3 -2.97 7.93 -54.28
C PRO A 3 -3.43 6.46 -54.37
N VAL A 4 -2.60 5.57 -53.82
CA VAL A 4 -2.92 4.16 -53.63
C VAL A 4 -3.96 4.04 -52.52
N ARG A 5 -5.12 3.44 -52.83
CA ARG A 5 -6.16 3.11 -51.85
C ARG A 5 -5.70 1.92 -51.00
N PHE A 6 -5.69 2.08 -49.69
CA PHE A 6 -5.62 0.95 -48.76
C PHE A 6 -7.00 0.30 -48.66
N ASN A 7 -7.04 -1.02 -48.86
CA ASN A 7 -8.23 -1.84 -48.66
C ASN A 7 -8.04 -2.59 -47.32
N PRO A 8 -8.88 -2.40 -46.30
CA PRO A 8 -8.73 -3.11 -45.04
C PRO A 8 -9.11 -4.59 -45.26
N VAL A 9 -8.18 -5.50 -44.99
CA VAL A 9 -8.49 -6.92 -44.94
C VAL A 9 -9.36 -7.17 -43.70
N SER A 10 -10.51 -7.76 -43.98
CA SER A 10 -11.57 -8.25 -43.11
C SER A 10 -11.15 -8.61 -41.69
N SER A 11 -11.94 -8.11 -40.73
CA SER A 11 -11.94 -8.45 -39.30
C SER A 11 -11.77 -9.94 -39.03
N ALA A 12 -10.60 -10.36 -38.57
CA ALA A 12 -10.42 -11.64 -37.89
C ALA A 12 -10.67 -11.42 -36.40
N THR A 13 -11.89 -11.71 -35.95
CA THR A 13 -12.21 -11.80 -34.53
C THR A 13 -11.46 -13.00 -33.96
N ILE A 14 -10.34 -12.76 -33.28
CA ILE A 14 -9.66 -13.80 -32.50
C ILE A 14 -10.54 -14.08 -31.28
N GLN A 15 -11.17 -15.26 -31.24
CA GLN A 15 -11.87 -15.73 -30.05
C GLN A 15 -10.84 -16.30 -29.04
N PRO A 16 -10.99 -16.01 -27.73
CA PRO A 16 -10.12 -16.59 -26.71
C PRO A 16 -10.39 -18.10 -26.58
N ALA A 17 -9.32 -18.88 -26.36
CA ALA A 17 -9.42 -20.31 -26.10
C ALA A 17 -10.26 -20.58 -24.83
N GLU A 18 -11.24 -21.48 -24.92
CA GLU A 18 -12.30 -21.73 -23.93
C GLU A 18 -11.82 -22.32 -22.59
N ASN A 19 -10.52 -22.53 -22.41
CA ASN A 19 -9.97 -23.39 -21.37
C ASN A 19 -8.82 -22.77 -20.55
N GLY A 20 -8.54 -21.46 -20.68
CA GLY A 20 -7.68 -20.74 -19.72
C GLY A 20 -6.21 -21.16 -19.67
N GLU A 21 -5.74 -22.00 -20.59
CA GLU A 21 -4.31 -22.33 -20.70
C GLU A 21 -3.55 -21.24 -21.46
N PHE A 22 -2.54 -20.67 -20.81
CA PHE A 22 -1.56 -19.80 -21.45
C PHE A 22 -0.65 -20.64 -22.37
N VAL A 23 -0.71 -20.38 -23.68
CA VAL A 23 0.20 -21.00 -24.66
C VAL A 23 1.65 -20.60 -24.32
N ARG A 24 2.53 -21.59 -24.12
CA ARG A 24 3.96 -21.35 -23.81
C ARG A 24 4.70 -20.77 -25.01
N PHE A 25 5.64 -19.86 -24.74
CA PHE A 25 6.44 -19.10 -25.72
C PHE A 25 7.27 -19.92 -26.74
N ALA A 26 7.35 -21.26 -26.62
CA ALA A 26 8.29 -22.08 -27.39
C ALA A 26 7.74 -22.62 -28.74
N ASP A 27 6.43 -22.52 -29.00
CA ASP A 27 5.78 -23.19 -30.15
C ASP A 27 5.42 -22.27 -31.33
N TRP A 28 5.96 -21.05 -31.38
CA TRP A 28 5.47 -20.03 -32.32
C TRP A 28 6.35 -19.90 -33.57
N GLN A 29 5.78 -20.13 -34.77
CA GLN A 29 6.52 -20.21 -36.04
C GLN A 29 6.62 -18.92 -36.87
N ASP A 30 5.83 -17.86 -36.62
CA ASP A 30 5.88 -16.62 -37.43
C ASP A 30 6.04 -15.37 -36.56
N THR A 31 7.22 -14.73 -36.64
CA THR A 31 7.63 -13.60 -35.80
C THR A 31 6.96 -12.28 -36.18
N ASN A 32 6.48 -12.12 -37.42
CA ASN A 32 5.84 -10.88 -37.86
C ASN A 32 4.40 -10.75 -37.34
N GLU A 33 3.67 -11.85 -37.30
CA GLU A 33 2.32 -11.88 -36.72
C GLU A 33 2.38 -11.60 -35.21
N GLN A 34 3.39 -12.14 -34.53
CA GLN A 34 3.66 -11.89 -33.10
C GLN A 34 3.95 -10.42 -32.80
N LEU A 35 4.82 -9.79 -33.59
CA LEU A 35 5.13 -8.36 -33.45
C LEU A 35 3.88 -7.52 -33.68
N THR A 36 3.06 -7.87 -34.66
CA THR A 36 1.81 -7.16 -34.96
C THR A 36 0.80 -7.28 -33.81
N ALA A 37 0.63 -8.48 -33.26
CA ALA A 37 -0.24 -8.71 -32.11
C ALA A 37 0.24 -7.99 -30.84
N ALA A 38 1.55 -8.00 -30.58
CA ALA A 38 2.16 -7.31 -29.45
C ALA A 38 1.99 -5.77 -29.57
N LEU A 39 2.25 -5.21 -30.75
CA LEU A 39 2.06 -3.78 -31.03
C LEU A 39 0.59 -3.38 -30.86
N THR A 40 -0.34 -4.17 -31.40
CA THR A 40 -1.79 -3.94 -31.25
C THR A 40 -2.20 -3.94 -29.77
N THR A 41 -1.65 -4.87 -28.98
CA THR A 41 -1.91 -4.94 -27.53
C THR A 41 -1.40 -3.70 -26.80
N ILE A 42 -0.19 -3.23 -27.15
CA ILE A 42 0.41 -2.02 -26.58
C ILE A 42 -0.41 -0.77 -26.95
N GLU A 43 -0.85 -0.66 -28.20
CA GLU A 43 -1.69 0.45 -28.67
C GLU A 43 -3.05 0.48 -27.97
N ASN A 44 -3.69 -0.69 -27.83
CA ASN A 44 -4.92 -0.82 -27.05
C ASN A 44 -4.72 -0.40 -25.60
N ALA A 45 -3.63 -0.85 -24.97
CA ALA A 45 -3.30 -0.45 -23.60
C ALA A 45 -3.07 1.06 -23.47
N ARG A 46 -2.39 1.70 -24.44
CA ARG A 46 -2.26 3.17 -24.50
C ARG A 46 -3.62 3.86 -24.62
N PHE A 47 -4.48 3.36 -25.51
CA PHE A 47 -5.82 3.91 -25.73
C PHE A 47 -6.69 3.83 -24.47
N PHE A 48 -6.80 2.65 -23.85
CA PHE A 48 -7.64 2.44 -22.67
C PHE A 48 -7.13 3.20 -21.44
N SER A 49 -5.81 3.26 -21.25
CA SER A 49 -5.20 4.04 -20.16
C SER A 49 -5.14 5.54 -20.45
N ARG A 50 -5.52 5.98 -21.67
CA ARG A 50 -5.34 7.35 -22.17
C ARG A 50 -3.91 7.86 -21.96
N CYS A 51 -2.93 6.99 -22.19
CA CYS A 51 -1.52 7.32 -22.05
C CYS A 51 -1.14 8.41 -23.08
N PRO A 52 -0.67 9.59 -22.65
CA PRO A 52 -0.31 10.66 -23.57
C PRO A 52 0.85 10.25 -24.50
N GLU A 53 0.88 10.86 -25.69
CA GLU A 53 1.96 10.64 -26.64
C GLU A 53 3.30 11.11 -26.04
N GLY A 54 4.37 10.33 -26.26
CA GLY A 54 5.69 10.60 -25.69
C GLY A 54 5.89 10.16 -24.24
N ILE A 55 4.85 9.66 -23.55
CA ILE A 55 4.96 9.11 -22.19
C ILE A 55 5.19 7.60 -22.25
N ASP A 56 6.06 7.09 -21.38
CA ASP A 56 6.29 5.66 -21.21
C ASP A 56 5.01 4.99 -20.65
N LEU A 57 4.52 3.98 -21.37
CA LEU A 57 3.25 3.32 -21.02
C LEU A 57 3.35 2.58 -19.68
N LYS A 58 4.51 1.98 -19.38
CA LYS A 58 4.70 1.21 -18.15
C LYS A 58 4.69 2.13 -16.94
N GLU A 59 5.38 3.26 -17.02
CA GLU A 59 5.34 4.30 -16.00
C GLU A 59 3.91 4.87 -15.83
N HIS A 60 3.23 5.21 -16.92
CA HIS A 60 1.86 5.75 -16.88
C HIS A 60 0.86 4.79 -16.23
N VAL A 61 0.89 3.51 -16.60
CA VAL A 61 0.03 2.47 -16.00
C VAL A 61 0.39 2.25 -14.52
N GLY A 62 1.66 2.33 -14.16
CA GLY A 62 2.10 2.32 -12.76
C GLY A 62 1.51 3.47 -11.94
N ASN A 63 1.55 4.68 -12.48
CA ASN A 63 0.98 5.88 -11.85
C ASN A 63 -0.54 5.81 -11.74
N LEU A 64 -1.24 5.30 -12.77
CA LEU A 64 -2.69 5.08 -12.72
C LEU A 64 -3.08 4.06 -11.64
N ARG A 65 -2.31 2.97 -11.50
CA ARG A 65 -2.55 1.98 -10.44
C ARG A 65 -2.39 2.61 -9.05
N LEU A 66 -1.32 3.39 -8.84
CA LEU A 66 -1.12 4.11 -7.58
C LEU A 66 -2.27 5.08 -7.28
N ALA A 67 -2.73 5.83 -8.29
CA ALA A 67 -3.84 6.76 -8.16
C ALA A 67 -5.18 6.03 -7.89
N ALA A 68 -5.40 4.86 -8.51
CA ALA A 68 -6.57 4.04 -8.28
C ALA A 68 -6.57 3.44 -6.86
N ASP A 69 -5.43 2.92 -6.39
CA ASP A 69 -5.28 2.39 -5.04
C ASP A 69 -5.50 3.49 -3.99
N GLU A 70 -5.04 4.72 -4.27
CA GLU A 70 -5.30 5.90 -3.45
C GLU A 70 -6.79 6.30 -3.45
N GLN A 71 -7.45 6.32 -4.62
CA GLN A 71 -8.88 6.60 -4.72
C GLN A 71 -9.75 5.55 -4.03
N VAL A 72 -9.41 4.26 -4.14
CA VAL A 72 -10.11 3.17 -3.45
C VAL A 72 -9.91 3.30 -1.94
N SER A 73 -8.70 3.57 -1.48
CA SER A 73 -8.42 3.81 -0.06
C SER A 73 -9.22 5.01 0.48
N ASN A 74 -9.25 6.11 -0.27
CA ASN A 74 -10.02 7.32 0.08
C ASN A 74 -11.53 7.07 0.04
N GLY A 75 -12.01 6.27 -0.92
CA GLY A 75 -13.41 5.87 -1.05
C GLY A 75 -13.87 4.98 0.10
N ILE A 76 -13.07 3.98 0.47
CA ILE A 76 -13.34 3.10 1.62
C ILE A 76 -13.37 3.91 2.92
N CYS A 77 -12.38 4.79 3.12
CA CYS A 77 -12.37 5.67 4.30
C CYS A 77 -13.62 6.59 4.32
N THR A 78 -13.99 7.19 3.20
CA THR A 78 -15.19 8.05 3.13
C THR A 78 -16.47 7.28 3.43
N VAL A 79 -16.57 6.01 3.00
CA VAL A 79 -17.74 5.16 3.28
C VAL A 79 -17.79 4.73 4.74
N LEU A 80 -16.66 4.35 5.34
CA LEU A 80 -16.60 3.91 6.75
C LEU A 80 -16.81 5.06 7.74
N TYR A 81 -16.35 6.27 7.42
CA TYR A 81 -16.42 7.43 8.32
C TYR A 81 -17.56 8.41 7.99
N ARG A 82 -18.47 8.04 7.08
CA ARG A 82 -19.56 8.88 6.55
C ARG A 82 -20.54 9.43 7.59
N GLY A 83 -20.56 8.86 8.80
CA GLY A 83 -21.40 9.32 9.91
C GLY A 83 -20.69 10.24 10.92
N ALA A 84 -19.37 10.40 10.84
CA ALA A 84 -18.57 11.04 11.88
C ALA A 84 -17.84 12.32 11.43
N ILE A 85 -17.79 12.61 10.12
CA ILE A 85 -17.02 13.74 9.58
C ILE A 85 -17.99 14.90 9.30
N PRO A 86 -17.83 16.06 9.97
CA PRO A 86 -18.62 17.26 9.67
C PRO A 86 -18.43 17.73 8.23
N ASP A 87 -19.47 18.30 7.63
CA ASP A 87 -19.42 18.88 6.29
C ASP A 87 -18.32 19.95 6.19
N GLY A 88 -17.51 19.89 5.13
CA GLY A 88 -16.48 20.89 4.81
C GLY A 88 -15.03 20.51 5.13
N ILE A 89 -14.77 19.30 5.63
CA ILE A 89 -13.38 18.81 5.79
C ILE A 89 -12.88 18.18 4.49
N ASP A 90 -11.72 18.64 4.00
CA ASP A 90 -10.97 17.95 2.95
C ASP A 90 -10.47 16.60 3.47
N THR A 91 -11.22 15.57 3.13
CA THR A 91 -10.96 14.19 3.53
C THR A 91 -9.70 13.61 2.88
N SER A 92 -9.24 14.18 1.76
CA SER A 92 -8.02 13.70 1.08
C SER A 92 -6.77 13.94 1.96
N THR A 93 -6.73 15.06 2.67
CA THR A 93 -5.66 15.39 3.62
C THR A 93 -5.83 14.66 4.96
N LEU A 94 -7.07 14.59 5.48
CA LEU A 94 -7.39 13.90 6.74
C LEU A 94 -7.08 12.39 6.67
N PHE A 95 -7.52 11.72 5.60
CA PHE A 95 -7.22 10.32 5.38
C PHE A 95 -5.78 10.11 4.92
N GLY A 96 -5.15 11.09 4.26
CA GLY A 96 -3.77 10.98 3.80
C GLY A 96 -2.78 10.63 4.92
N ALA A 97 -2.94 11.18 6.12
CA ALA A 97 -2.09 10.84 7.28
C ALA A 97 -2.41 9.45 7.84
N ILE A 98 -3.69 9.14 8.06
CA ILE A 98 -4.15 7.85 8.61
C ILE A 98 -3.79 6.70 7.66
N VAL A 99 -4.01 6.86 6.36
CA VAL A 99 -3.64 5.89 5.32
C VAL A 99 -2.14 5.62 5.32
N ARG A 100 -1.29 6.62 5.59
CA ARG A 100 0.17 6.40 5.70
C ARG A 100 0.52 5.56 6.92
N VAL A 101 -0.15 5.76 8.05
CA VAL A 101 0.03 4.93 9.26
C VAL A 101 -0.40 3.49 8.98
N ILE A 102 -1.57 3.29 8.37
CA ILE A 102 -2.06 1.95 7.97
C ILE A 102 -1.08 1.27 7.02
N LYS A 103 -0.59 1.97 5.99
CA LYS A 103 0.40 1.42 5.03
C LYS A 103 1.71 1.05 5.70
N GLU A 104 2.20 1.88 6.63
CA GLU A 104 3.41 1.55 7.39
C GLU A 104 3.20 0.30 8.25
N ARG A 105 2.04 0.19 8.92
CA ARG A 105 1.69 -0.96 9.75
C ARG A 105 1.62 -2.25 8.92
N LEU A 106 0.95 -2.22 7.77
CA LEU A 106 0.93 -3.34 6.83
C LEU A 106 2.35 -3.72 6.36
N SER A 107 3.20 -2.72 6.09
CA SER A 107 4.60 -2.98 5.72
C SER A 107 5.44 -3.58 6.85
N GLN A 108 5.13 -3.31 8.12
CA GLN A 108 5.78 -3.96 9.26
C GLN A 108 5.37 -5.44 9.34
N ILE A 109 4.08 -5.73 9.16
CA ILE A 109 3.55 -7.10 9.12
C ILE A 109 4.20 -7.91 7.98
N GLU A 110 4.31 -7.33 6.78
CA GLU A 110 5.02 -7.96 5.66
C GLU A 110 6.50 -8.26 5.94
N LYS A 111 7.14 -7.50 6.86
CA LYS A 111 8.52 -7.72 7.30
C LYS A 111 8.65 -8.74 8.44
N GLY A 112 7.54 -9.31 8.90
CA GLY A 112 7.53 -10.32 9.96
C GLY A 112 7.22 -9.78 11.37
N PHE A 113 6.88 -8.50 11.51
CA PHE A 113 6.34 -7.96 12.77
C PHE A 113 4.82 -8.20 12.78
N SER A 114 4.42 -9.43 13.05
CA SER A 114 3.00 -9.82 13.03
C SER A 114 2.25 -9.32 14.25
N GLN A 115 0.91 -9.30 14.18
CA GLN A 115 0.07 -8.90 15.30
C GLN A 115 0.29 -9.81 16.51
N GLU A 116 0.40 -11.13 16.30
CA GLU A 116 0.67 -12.08 17.38
C GLU A 116 2.08 -11.89 17.96
N GLY A 117 3.07 -11.55 17.13
CA GLY A 117 4.42 -11.27 17.61
C GLY A 117 4.50 -9.96 18.40
N ASP A 118 3.56 -9.04 18.20
CA ASP A 118 3.48 -7.82 19.00
C ASP A 118 3.02 -8.09 20.44
N ASP A 119 2.32 -9.20 20.68
CA ASP A 119 1.86 -9.62 22.01
C ASP A 119 3.02 -10.14 22.88
N ASP A 120 4.16 -10.49 22.26
CA ASP A 120 5.37 -10.93 22.95
C ASP A 120 6.20 -9.77 23.54
N TYR A 121 5.92 -8.53 23.14
CA TYR A 121 6.58 -7.34 23.70
C TYR A 121 5.95 -6.96 25.03
N LEU A 122 6.79 -6.78 26.06
CA LEU A 122 6.36 -6.55 27.44
C LEU A 122 6.79 -5.15 27.91
N ASP A 123 6.42 -4.77 29.14
CA ASP A 123 6.91 -3.54 29.80
C ASP A 123 6.77 -2.25 28.96
N HIS A 124 5.72 -2.17 28.14
CA HIS A 124 5.44 -1.04 27.23
C HIS A 124 6.55 -0.80 26.19
N GLU A 125 7.25 -1.84 25.76
CA GLU A 125 8.31 -1.76 24.75
C GLU A 125 7.83 -1.12 23.44
N LEU A 126 6.66 -1.50 22.90
CA LEU A 126 6.16 -0.86 21.68
C LEU A 126 5.79 0.61 21.90
N SER A 127 5.26 0.97 23.07
CA SER A 127 5.02 2.36 23.46
C SER A 127 6.32 3.17 23.55
N ALA A 128 7.38 2.60 24.14
CA ALA A 128 8.69 3.24 24.23
C ALA A 128 9.33 3.41 22.83
N ALA A 129 9.22 2.40 21.98
CA ALA A 129 9.66 2.46 20.58
C ALA A 129 8.90 3.52 19.78
N ALA A 130 7.58 3.65 19.99
CA ALA A 130 6.76 4.70 19.40
C ALA A 130 7.25 6.09 19.84
N ALA A 131 7.47 6.28 21.15
CA ALA A 131 7.96 7.53 21.72
C ALA A 131 9.33 7.93 21.14
N ALA A 132 10.25 6.98 20.95
CA ALA A 132 11.55 7.24 20.34
C ALA A 132 11.42 7.88 18.95
N TYR A 133 10.56 7.33 18.08
CA TYR A 133 10.34 7.92 16.75
C TYR A 133 9.67 9.30 16.82
N LEU A 134 8.70 9.50 17.73
CA LEU A 134 8.06 10.80 17.92
C LEU A 134 9.06 11.87 18.42
N LEU A 135 9.96 11.51 19.34
CA LEU A 135 11.03 12.38 19.81
C LEU A 135 12.02 12.72 18.70
N CYS A 136 12.38 11.76 17.84
CA CYS A 136 13.18 12.03 16.65
C CYS A 136 12.47 13.03 15.70
N ALA A 137 11.16 12.90 15.51
CA ALA A 137 10.38 13.86 14.71
C ALA A 137 10.39 15.28 15.33
N ALA A 138 10.41 15.36 16.66
CA ALA A 138 10.51 16.61 17.42
C ALA A 138 11.94 17.21 17.48
N GLY A 139 12.94 16.53 16.90
CA GLY A 139 14.33 16.99 16.93
C GLY A 139 15.07 16.69 18.23
N HIS A 140 14.63 15.68 18.99
CA HIS A 140 15.26 15.22 20.23
C HIS A 140 15.97 13.87 20.04
N GLN A 141 16.97 13.80 19.15
CA GLN A 141 17.61 12.54 18.74
C GLN A 141 18.32 11.81 19.89
N GLN A 142 18.97 12.54 20.80
CA GLN A 142 19.68 11.93 21.95
C GLN A 142 18.69 11.27 22.91
N LEU A 143 17.57 11.96 23.20
CA LEU A 143 16.53 11.42 24.06
C LEU A 143 15.84 10.24 23.39
N ALA A 144 15.55 10.35 22.09
CA ALA A 144 14.98 9.26 21.29
C ALA A 144 15.81 7.98 21.38
N ALA A 145 17.14 8.08 21.24
CA ALA A 145 18.03 6.94 21.36
C ALA A 145 18.09 6.35 22.79
N THR A 146 17.80 7.17 23.81
CA THR A 146 17.79 6.73 25.22
C THR A 146 16.51 5.97 25.56
N VAL A 147 15.38 6.35 24.97
CA VAL A 147 14.08 5.70 25.22
C VAL A 147 13.79 4.54 24.28
N TRP A 148 14.60 4.34 23.24
CA TRP A 148 14.48 3.17 22.37
C TRP A 148 14.75 1.89 23.17
N PRO A 149 13.81 0.93 23.24
CA PRO A 149 13.91 -0.19 24.16
C PRO A 149 14.75 -1.35 23.63
N PHE A 150 14.98 -1.40 22.32
CA PHE A 150 15.68 -2.51 21.66
C PHE A 150 17.15 -2.15 21.39
N SER A 151 17.85 -3.02 20.66
CA SER A 151 19.22 -2.74 20.22
C SER A 151 19.29 -1.42 19.47
N ALA A 152 20.32 -0.61 19.78
CA ALA A 152 20.56 0.66 19.13
C ALA A 152 20.77 0.52 17.60
N GLU A 153 21.24 -0.64 17.13
CA GLU A 153 21.44 -0.94 15.71
C GLU A 153 20.11 -1.08 14.93
N ASP A 154 19.04 -1.45 15.63
CA ASP A 154 17.71 -1.58 15.06
C ASP A 154 16.96 -0.24 15.03
N PHE A 155 17.45 0.76 15.78
CA PHE A 155 16.89 2.10 15.73
C PHE A 155 17.31 2.83 14.45
N LYS A 156 16.36 2.96 13.51
CA LYS A 156 16.61 3.51 12.17
C LYS A 156 15.80 4.78 11.92
N PRO A 157 16.02 5.87 12.67
CA PRO A 157 15.29 7.12 12.48
C PRO A 157 15.57 7.71 11.09
N SER A 158 14.53 8.31 10.50
CA SER A 158 14.65 9.02 9.23
C SER A 158 15.08 10.46 9.46
N PRO A 159 15.86 11.08 8.56
CA PRO A 159 16.04 12.54 8.57
C PRO A 159 14.74 13.30 8.25
N ASN A 160 13.73 12.62 7.69
CA ASN A 160 12.42 13.20 7.45
C ASN A 160 11.51 13.03 8.69
N ALA A 161 11.19 14.13 9.36
CA ALA A 161 10.35 14.14 10.55
C ALA A 161 8.96 13.50 10.32
N HIS A 162 8.34 13.72 9.16
CA HIS A 162 7.04 13.13 8.83
C HIS A 162 7.11 11.60 8.77
N ARG A 163 8.23 11.02 8.28
CA ARG A 163 8.40 9.56 8.28
C ARG A 163 8.51 8.99 9.69
N ASN A 164 9.16 9.72 10.59
CA ASN A 164 9.25 9.32 11.99
C ASN A 164 7.90 9.40 12.69
N LEU A 165 7.08 10.44 12.42
CA LEU A 165 5.71 10.51 12.93
C LEU A 165 4.87 9.30 12.51
N VAL A 166 4.94 8.93 11.22
CA VAL A 166 4.20 7.76 10.69
C VAL A 166 4.64 6.47 11.36
N ARG A 167 5.96 6.25 11.54
CA ARG A 167 6.49 5.06 12.21
C ARG A 167 6.11 5.00 13.68
N GLY A 168 6.24 6.11 14.40
CA GLY A 168 5.84 6.20 15.80
C GLY A 168 4.35 5.93 15.98
N ALA A 169 3.50 6.51 15.13
CA ALA A 169 2.07 6.25 15.15
C ALA A 169 1.73 4.78 14.81
N ALA A 170 2.43 4.15 13.87
CA ALA A 170 2.21 2.74 13.54
C ALA A 170 2.56 1.81 14.71
N LEU A 171 3.65 2.08 15.44
CA LEU A 171 4.02 1.34 16.65
C LEU A 171 3.04 1.56 17.81
N ALA A 172 2.53 2.78 17.97
CA ALA A 172 1.48 3.04 18.95
C ALA A 172 0.18 2.28 18.63
N VAL A 173 -0.17 2.15 17.34
CA VAL A 173 -1.29 1.30 16.90
C VAL A 173 -1.02 -0.17 17.23
N ALA A 174 0.20 -0.66 17.01
CA ALA A 174 0.57 -2.04 17.36
C ALA A 174 0.38 -2.33 18.86
N GLU A 175 0.83 -1.43 19.73
CA GLU A 175 0.61 -1.54 21.18
C GLU A 175 -0.89 -1.57 21.54
N MET A 176 -1.68 -0.64 20.99
CA MET A 176 -3.13 -0.60 21.26
C MET A 176 -3.82 -1.89 20.81
N GLU A 177 -3.45 -2.41 19.63
CA GLU A 177 -3.95 -3.69 19.13
C GLU A 177 -3.60 -4.87 20.05
N SER A 178 -2.39 -4.88 20.62
CA SER A 178 -1.94 -5.89 21.60
C SER A 178 -2.72 -5.79 22.91
N MET A 179 -2.86 -4.58 23.47
CA MET A 179 -3.67 -4.32 24.67
C MET A 179 -5.13 -4.74 24.50
N ASP A 180 -5.75 -4.37 23.37
CA ASP A 180 -7.15 -4.73 23.09
C ASP A 180 -7.33 -6.26 23.01
N ARG A 181 -6.36 -6.99 22.42
CA ARG A 181 -6.37 -8.46 22.40
C ARG A 181 -6.24 -9.04 23.81
N GLY A 182 -5.29 -8.55 24.61
CA GLY A 182 -5.11 -9.00 26.00
C GLY A 182 -6.37 -8.76 26.86
N VAL A 183 -7.03 -7.61 26.70
CA VAL A 183 -8.30 -7.31 27.38
C VAL A 183 -9.40 -8.30 26.96
N ILE A 184 -9.51 -8.61 25.68
CA ILE A 184 -10.49 -9.60 25.19
C ILE A 184 -10.20 -10.99 25.79
N GLU A 185 -8.94 -11.40 25.87
CA GLU A 185 -8.55 -12.69 26.45
C GLU A 185 -8.89 -12.78 27.95
N ILE A 186 -8.64 -11.72 28.72
CA ILE A 186 -9.01 -11.63 30.15
C ILE A 186 -10.54 -11.73 30.33
N VAL A 187 -11.30 -11.02 29.50
CA VAL A 187 -12.77 -11.04 29.55
C VAL A 187 -13.33 -12.43 29.22
N LEU A 188 -12.71 -13.16 28.28
CA LEU A 188 -13.13 -14.51 27.88
C LEU A 188 -12.68 -15.60 28.86
N SER A 189 -11.54 -15.42 29.54
CA SER A 189 -11.05 -16.35 30.57
C SER A 189 -11.77 -16.21 31.92
N GLY A 190 -12.53 -15.12 32.10
CA GLY A 190 -13.39 -14.90 33.27
C GLY A 190 -12.69 -14.30 34.49
N ASP A 191 -11.43 -13.92 34.36
CA ASP A 191 -10.61 -13.38 35.44
C ASP A 191 -10.77 -11.85 35.53
N LYS A 192 -11.88 -11.40 36.11
CA LYS A 192 -12.29 -9.98 36.12
C LYS A 192 -11.47 -9.08 37.05
N ASP A 193 -10.50 -9.63 37.78
CA ASP A 193 -9.78 -8.92 38.83
C ASP A 193 -8.47 -8.25 38.35
N ASN A 194 -8.14 -8.30 37.06
CA ASN A 194 -6.82 -7.89 36.54
C ASN A 194 -6.83 -6.83 35.42
N VAL A 195 -7.93 -6.08 35.25
CA VAL A 195 -7.94 -4.92 34.33
C VAL A 195 -7.30 -3.73 35.06
N GLN A 196 -6.01 -3.47 34.81
CA GLN A 196 -5.33 -2.22 35.18
C GLN A 196 -5.40 -1.20 34.06
#